data_AF-A0A0N1H2E0-F1
#
_entry.id   AF-A0A0N1H2E0-F1
#
_cell.length_a   1.000
_cell.length_b   1.000
_cell.length_c   1.000
_cell.angle_alpha   90.00
_cell.angle_beta   90.00
_cell.angle_gamma   90.00
#
_symmetry.space_group_name_H-M   'P 1'
#
loop_
_entity.id
_entity.type
_entity.pdbx_description
1 polymer ?
#
loop_
_entity_poly.entity_id
_entity_poly.type
_entity_poly.pdbx_seq_one_letter_code
_entity_poly.pdbx_strand_id
1 'polypeptide(L)'
;MGQQAVFCLEEAVVAVPNAWNLHARLGELEYMVAIAAAGEGTSEASQQGLGRAVQRFSRSIELCDDYLRGYYGLKFAVGRLLATGKQSKTEVIAKEKLQRLDRLATDKLKAIVQARHSQVGEKDEAEIMLRRRCWTRRVREKNSPRRRRWALLKLCR
;
A
#
# COMPACT_ATOMS: atom_id res chain seq x y z
N MET A 1 17.99 -20.84 3.57
CA MET A 1 18.33 -19.44 3.94
C MET A 1 17.14 -18.64 4.52
N GLY A 2 15.87 -19.00 4.30
CA GLY A 2 14.73 -18.21 4.82
C GLY A 2 14.34 -18.41 6.29
N GLN A 3 14.65 -19.56 6.90
CA GLN A 3 14.19 -19.88 8.27
C GLN A 3 14.83 -19.01 9.36
N GLN A 4 16.11 -18.65 9.25
CA GLN A 4 16.75 -17.76 10.22
C GLN A 4 16.15 -16.35 10.17
N ALA A 5 15.80 -15.85 8.99
CA ALA A 5 15.14 -14.55 8.84
C ALA A 5 13.73 -14.55 9.46
N VAL A 6 12.98 -15.65 9.27
CA VAL A 6 11.67 -15.84 9.92
C VAL A 6 11.82 -15.82 11.44
N PHE A 7 12.76 -16.58 12.00
CA PHE A 7 13.01 -16.62 13.45
C PHE A 7 13.35 -15.24 14.02
N CYS A 8 14.29 -14.52 13.40
CA CYS A 8 14.66 -13.18 13.86
C CYS A 8 13.48 -12.21 13.83
N LEU A 9 12.59 -12.31 12.83
CA LEU A 9 11.41 -11.46 12.76
C LEU A 9 10.31 -11.87 13.74
N GLU A 10 10.16 -13.17 14.03
CA GLU A 10 9.24 -13.65 15.06
C GLU A 10 9.61 -13.09 16.43
N GLU A 11 10.89 -13.11 16.80
CA GLU A 11 11.38 -12.48 18.04
C GLU A 11 11.10 -10.96 18.07
N ALA A 12 11.28 -10.27 16.94
CA ALA A 12 10.95 -8.85 16.84
C ALA A 12 9.44 -8.57 17.00
N VAL A 13 8.59 -9.44 16.46
CA VAL A 13 7.12 -9.35 16.65
C VAL A 13 6.72 -9.68 18.08
N VAL A 14 7.39 -10.61 18.75
CA VAL A 14 7.19 -10.90 20.18
C VAL A 14 7.54 -9.67 21.03
N ALA A 15 8.63 -8.96 20.70
CA ALA A 15 9.00 -7.72 21.37
C ALA A 15 8.00 -6.58 21.10
N VAL A 16 7.44 -6.49 19.90
CA VAL A 16 6.49 -5.44 19.49
C VAL A 16 5.25 -6.02 18.81
N PRO A 17 4.25 -6.51 19.58
CA PRO A 17 3.12 -7.26 19.02
C PRO A 17 2.14 -6.41 18.21
N ASN A 18 2.15 -5.09 18.39
CA ASN A 18 1.24 -4.16 17.71
C ASN A 18 1.88 -3.50 16.47
N ALA A 19 3.08 -3.91 16.06
CA ALA A 19 3.76 -3.38 14.88
C ALA A 19 3.17 -3.99 13.59
N TRP A 20 2.21 -3.30 12.98
CA TRP A 20 1.54 -3.72 11.73
C TRP A 20 2.51 -3.97 10.57
N ASN A 21 3.58 -3.18 10.48
CA ASN A 21 4.62 -3.29 9.46
C ASN A 21 5.43 -4.58 9.63
N LEU A 22 5.77 -4.96 10.86
CA LEU A 22 6.50 -6.19 11.15
C LEU A 22 5.66 -7.43 10.82
N HIS A 23 4.35 -7.42 11.13
CA HIS A 23 3.44 -8.50 10.75
C HIS A 23 3.39 -8.71 9.22
N ALA A 24 3.29 -7.65 8.43
CA ALA A 24 3.32 -7.78 6.97
C ALA A 24 4.67 -8.27 6.45
N ARG A 25 5.78 -7.85 7.07
CA ARG A 25 7.12 -8.32 6.68
C ARG A 25 7.31 -9.80 7.00
N LEU A 26 6.80 -10.26 8.14
CA LEU A 26 6.82 -11.67 8.51
C LEU A 26 5.98 -12.50 7.52
N GLY A 27 4.77 -12.03 7.18
CA GLY A 27 3.93 -12.67 6.19
C GLY A 27 4.57 -12.74 4.80
N GLU A 28 5.33 -11.71 4.40
CA GLU A 28 6.09 -11.69 3.15
C GLU A 28 7.21 -12.75 3.14
N LEU A 29 7.96 -12.88 4.25
CA LEU A 29 8.99 -13.92 4.39
C LEU A 29 8.39 -15.33 4.40
N GLU A 30 7.32 -15.55 5.17
CA GLU A 30 6.62 -16.84 5.20
C GLU A 30 6.08 -17.21 3.81
N TYR A 31 5.52 -16.25 3.07
CA TYR A 31 5.09 -16.44 1.69
C TYR A 31 6.27 -16.82 0.78
N MET A 32 7.40 -16.12 0.85
CA MET A 32 8.58 -16.44 0.03
C MET A 32 9.15 -17.82 0.34
N VAL A 33 9.21 -18.19 1.62
CA VAL A 33 9.67 -19.53 2.05
C VAL A 33 8.70 -20.59 1.54
N ALA A 34 7.39 -20.35 1.62
CA ALA A 34 6.38 -21.28 1.10
C ALA A 34 6.52 -21.47 -0.42
N ILE A 35 6.67 -20.37 -1.18
CA ILE A 35 6.86 -20.43 -2.63
C ILE A 35 8.16 -21.14 -3.01
N ALA A 36 9.25 -20.88 -2.28
CA ALA A 36 10.52 -21.57 -2.50
C ALA A 36 10.43 -23.08 -2.21
N ALA A 37 9.64 -23.46 -1.20
CA ALA A 37 9.38 -24.86 -0.86
C ALA A 37 8.41 -25.56 -1.84
N ALA A 38 7.63 -24.80 -2.61
CA ALA A 38 6.61 -25.33 -3.50
C ALA A 38 7.15 -25.96 -4.80
N GLY A 39 8.41 -25.72 -5.21
CA GLY A 39 9.01 -26.35 -6.40
C GLY A 39 8.08 -26.47 -7.62
N GLU A 40 8.12 -27.63 -8.31
CA GLU A 40 7.18 -27.99 -9.41
C GLU A 40 5.84 -28.57 -8.92
N GLY A 41 5.65 -28.75 -7.61
CA GLY A 41 4.47 -29.43 -7.07
C GLY A 41 4.13 -28.98 -5.66
N THR A 42 2.84 -28.77 -5.40
CA THR A 42 2.40 -28.27 -4.10
C THR A 42 2.65 -29.29 -2.98
N SER A 43 3.66 -29.02 -2.16
CA SER A 43 3.90 -29.70 -0.88
C SER A 43 2.98 -29.17 0.22
N GLU A 44 2.53 -30.04 1.14
CA GLU A 44 1.73 -29.62 2.30
C GLU A 44 2.42 -28.53 3.13
N ALA A 45 3.76 -28.57 3.22
CA ALA A 45 4.55 -27.56 3.91
C ALA A 45 4.42 -26.16 3.26
N SER A 46 4.29 -26.11 1.94
CA SER A 46 4.01 -24.85 1.23
C SER A 46 2.60 -24.34 1.55
N GLN A 47 1.60 -25.21 1.64
CA GLN A 47 0.24 -24.78 1.97
C GLN A 47 0.14 -24.23 3.39
N GLN A 48 0.79 -24.89 4.35
CA GLN A 48 0.87 -24.40 5.73
C GLN A 48 1.59 -23.06 5.81
N GLY A 49 2.70 -22.89 5.09
CA GLY A 49 3.42 -21.62 5.01
C GLY A 49 2.57 -20.49 4.42
N LEU A 50 1.80 -20.77 3.36
CA LEU A 50 0.85 -19.81 2.79
C LEU A 50 -0.29 -19.48 3.78
N GLY A 51 -0.78 -20.45 4.54
CA GLY A 51 -1.79 -20.23 5.57
C GLY A 51 -1.30 -19.31 6.68
N ARG A 52 -0.06 -19.50 7.16
CA ARG A 52 0.59 -18.60 8.14
C ARG A 52 0.76 -17.20 7.56
N ALA A 53 1.20 -17.08 6.30
CA ALA A 53 1.33 -15.79 5.63
C ALA A 53 -0.02 -15.04 5.58
N VAL A 54 -1.12 -15.72 5.25
CA VAL A 54 -2.47 -15.12 5.28
C VAL A 54 -2.81 -14.61 6.68
N GLN A 55 -2.57 -15.40 7.73
CA GLN A 55 -2.83 -14.97 9.12
C GLN A 55 -2.00 -13.74 9.51
N ARG A 56 -0.71 -13.70 9.14
CA ARG A 56 0.17 -12.55 9.41
C ARG A 56 -0.28 -11.29 8.66
N PHE A 57 -0.70 -11.42 7.40
CA PHE A 57 -1.27 -10.30 6.65
C PHE A 57 -2.62 -9.83 7.22
N SER A 58 -3.49 -10.76 7.61
CA SER A 58 -4.75 -10.45 8.30
C SER A 58 -4.50 -9.65 9.58
N ARG A 59 -3.52 -10.05 10.40
CA ARG A 59 -3.14 -9.28 11.59
C ARG A 59 -2.62 -7.88 11.26
N SER A 60 -1.85 -7.75 10.18
CA SER A 60 -1.34 -6.45 9.73
C SER A 60 -2.47 -5.48 9.34
N ILE A 61 -3.49 -5.96 8.62
CA ILE A 61 -4.63 -5.12 8.22
C ILE A 61 -5.56 -4.80 9.39
N GLU A 62 -5.73 -5.70 10.37
CA GLU A 62 -6.49 -5.40 11.59
C GLU A 62 -5.88 -4.25 12.39
N LEU A 63 -4.56 -4.14 12.38
CA LEU A 63 -3.83 -3.07 13.05
C LEU A 63 -3.76 -1.78 12.23
N CYS A 64 -3.86 -1.87 10.89
CA CYS A 64 -3.80 -0.72 9.99
C CYS A 64 -4.62 -0.95 8.70
N ASP A 65 -5.79 -0.30 8.63
CA ASP A 65 -6.77 -0.48 7.55
C ASP A 65 -6.37 0.12 6.19
N ASP A 66 -5.37 0.99 6.14
CA ASP A 66 -4.89 1.65 4.91
C ASP A 66 -3.51 1.14 4.46
N TYR A 67 -3.02 0.05 5.08
CA TYR A 67 -1.69 -0.45 4.79
C TYR A 67 -1.63 -1.24 3.48
N LEU A 68 -1.27 -0.53 2.40
CA LEU A 68 -1.20 -1.06 1.03
C LEU A 68 -0.44 -2.39 0.93
N ARG A 69 0.71 -2.51 1.61
CA ARG A 69 1.54 -3.72 1.54
C ARG A 69 0.88 -4.93 2.19
N GLY A 70 0.08 -4.71 3.25
CA GLY A 70 -0.71 -5.75 3.91
C GLY A 70 -1.76 -6.34 2.97
N TYR A 71 -2.58 -5.48 2.33
CA TYR A 71 -3.61 -5.95 1.40
C TYR A 71 -3.07 -6.60 0.13
N TYR A 72 -1.97 -6.06 -0.42
CA TYR A 72 -1.34 -6.68 -1.59
C TYR A 72 -0.79 -8.07 -1.23
N GLY A 73 -0.06 -8.20 -0.13
CA GLY A 73 0.44 -9.49 0.36
C GLY A 73 -0.67 -10.51 0.61
N LEU A 74 -1.78 -10.05 1.23
CA LEU A 74 -2.97 -10.88 1.46
C LEU A 74 -3.54 -11.41 0.14
N LYS A 75 -3.71 -10.55 -0.87
CA LYS A 75 -4.22 -10.94 -2.19
C LYS A 75 -3.34 -12.00 -2.85
N PHE A 76 -2.01 -11.85 -2.78
CA PHE A 76 -1.09 -12.83 -3.36
C PHE A 76 -1.12 -14.17 -2.64
N ALA A 77 -1.09 -14.17 -1.31
CA ALA A 77 -1.12 -15.40 -0.52
C ALA A 77 -2.45 -16.16 -0.72
N VAL A 78 -3.57 -15.44 -0.68
CA VAL A 78 -4.91 -16.01 -0.93
C VAL A 78 -5.04 -16.52 -2.36
N GLY A 79 -4.61 -15.76 -3.36
CA GLY A 79 -4.66 -16.18 -4.76
C GLY A 79 -3.87 -17.46 -5.02
N ARG A 80 -2.70 -17.61 -4.38
CA ARG A 80 -1.90 -18.83 -4.45
C ARG A 80 -2.58 -20.03 -3.79
N LEU A 81 -3.19 -19.84 -2.62
CA LEU A 81 -3.96 -20.90 -1.97
C LEU A 81 -5.16 -21.34 -2.83
N LEU A 82 -5.88 -20.39 -3.42
CA LEU A 82 -7.01 -20.69 -4.32
C LEU A 82 -6.58 -21.43 -5.59
N ALA A 83 -5.43 -21.07 -6.16
CA ALA A 83 -4.88 -21.73 -7.35
C ALA A 83 -4.42 -23.17 -7.06
N THR A 84 -4.08 -23.47 -5.81
CA THR A 84 -3.52 -24.77 -5.42
C THR A 84 -4.58 -25.86 -5.33
N GLY A 85 -5.86 -25.51 -5.13
CA GLY A 85 -7.03 -26.37 -5.35
C GLY A 85 -7.19 -27.62 -4.45
N LYS A 86 -6.13 -28.12 -3.83
CA LYS A 86 -6.14 -29.27 -2.92
C LYS A 86 -6.30 -28.76 -1.50
N GLN A 87 -7.52 -28.86 -0.96
CA GLN A 87 -7.70 -28.71 0.47
C GLN A 87 -6.92 -29.85 1.15
N SER A 88 -5.75 -29.55 1.71
CA SER A 88 -5.17 -30.48 2.68
C SER A 88 -6.16 -30.57 3.85
N LYS A 89 -6.28 -31.74 4.48
CA LYS A 89 -7.15 -31.95 5.65
C LYS A 89 -6.82 -31.02 6.83
N THR A 90 -5.72 -30.28 6.74
CA THR A 90 -5.15 -29.38 7.74
C THR A 90 -5.39 -27.89 7.40
N GLU A 91 -6.18 -27.56 6.38
CA GLU A 91 -6.50 -26.15 6.08
C GLU A 91 -7.43 -25.55 7.13
N VAL A 92 -6.88 -24.66 7.96
CA VAL A 92 -7.60 -23.89 9.00
C VAL A 92 -8.61 -22.89 8.39
N ILE A 93 -8.50 -22.57 7.09
CA ILE A 93 -9.27 -21.51 6.44
C ILE A 93 -10.14 -22.07 5.31
N ALA A 94 -11.46 -22.03 5.51
CA ALA A 94 -12.44 -22.44 4.51
C ALA A 94 -12.29 -21.67 3.18
N LYS A 95 -12.51 -22.36 2.04
CA LYS A 95 -12.35 -21.80 0.69
C LYS A 95 -13.24 -20.58 0.46
N GLU A 96 -14.44 -20.57 1.04
CA GLU A 96 -15.38 -19.45 0.97
C GLU A 96 -14.82 -18.22 1.68
N LYS A 97 -14.12 -18.40 2.81
CA LYS A 97 -13.44 -17.31 3.51
C LYS A 97 -12.30 -16.75 2.68
N LEU A 98 -11.50 -17.61 2.03
CA LEU A 98 -10.43 -17.17 1.12
C LEU A 98 -10.99 -16.32 -0.02
N GLN A 99 -12.08 -16.74 -0.66
CA GLN A 99 -12.72 -15.94 -1.71
C GLN A 99 -13.24 -14.59 -1.20
N ARG A 100 -13.80 -14.53 0.01
CA ARG A 100 -14.22 -13.27 0.64
C ARG A 100 -13.02 -12.36 0.92
N LEU A 101 -11.91 -12.91 1.40
CA LEU A 101 -10.68 -12.15 1.66
C LEU A 101 -10.07 -11.61 0.37
N ASP A 102 -10.08 -12.37 -0.72
CA ASP A 102 -9.60 -11.91 -2.03
C ASP A 102 -10.42 -10.72 -2.53
N ARG A 103 -11.75 -10.83 -2.49
CA ARG A 103 -12.66 -9.73 -2.85
C ARG A 103 -12.42 -8.48 -2.01
N LEU A 104 -12.38 -8.65 -0.68
CA LEU A 104 -12.12 -7.56 0.27
C LEU A 104 -10.78 -6.87 -0.04
N ALA A 105 -9.72 -7.65 -0.25
CA ALA A 105 -8.41 -7.10 -0.58
C ALA A 105 -8.44 -6.32 -1.90
N THR A 106 -9.11 -6.82 -2.94
CA THR A 106 -9.24 -6.09 -4.20
C THR A 106 -10.01 -4.78 -4.07
N ASP A 107 -11.09 -4.77 -3.30
CA ASP A 107 -11.93 -3.58 -3.13
C ASP A 107 -11.21 -2.52 -2.31
N LYS A 108 -10.55 -2.92 -1.22
CA LYS A 108 -9.71 -2.00 -0.41
C LYS A 108 -8.54 -1.44 -1.21
N LEU A 109 -7.85 -2.25 -2.01
CA LEU A 109 -6.76 -1.76 -2.88
C LEU A 109 -7.28 -0.73 -3.90
N LYS A 110 -8.43 -0.97 -4.53
CA LYS A 110 -9.05 0.00 -5.44
C LYS A 110 -9.39 1.30 -4.72
N ALA A 111 -9.99 1.21 -3.52
CA ALA A 111 -10.34 2.37 -2.71
C ALA A 111 -9.10 3.20 -2.34
N ILE A 112 -8.01 2.57 -1.90
CA ILE A 112 -6.75 3.25 -1.58
C ILE A 112 -6.17 3.95 -2.80
N VAL A 113 -6.18 3.31 -3.97
CA VAL A 113 -5.68 3.90 -5.21
C VAL A 113 -6.54 5.10 -5.63
N GLN A 114 -7.87 4.96 -5.58
CA GLN A 114 -8.79 6.05 -5.92
C GLN A 114 -8.63 7.25 -4.98
N ALA A 115 -8.57 7.01 -3.65
CA ALA A 115 -8.38 8.07 -2.66
C ALA A 115 -7.08 8.84 -2.89
N ARG A 116 -5.99 8.14 -3.23
CA ARG A 116 -4.70 8.77 -3.56
C ARG A 116 -4.78 9.57 -4.85
N HIS A 117 -5.47 9.08 -5.86
CA HIS A 117 -5.67 9.79 -7.12
C HIS A 117 -6.45 11.10 -6.94
N SER A 118 -7.51 11.08 -6.14
CA SER A 118 -8.31 12.27 -5.84
C SER A 118 -7.49 13.34 -5.11
N GLN A 119 -6.65 12.95 -4.16
CA GLN A 119 -5.77 13.89 -3.45
C GLN A 119 -4.70 14.53 -4.33
N VAL A 120 -4.19 13.81 -5.34
CA VAL A 120 -3.24 14.36 -6.31
C VAL A 120 -3.94 15.37 -7.21
N GLY A 121 -5.13 15.06 -7.73
CA GLY A 121 -5.90 15.98 -8.54
C GLY A 121 -6.24 17.29 -7.81
N GLU A 122 -6.64 17.21 -6.54
CA GLU A 122 -6.95 18.39 -5.73
C GLU A 122 -5.71 19.27 -5.46
N LYS A 123 -4.54 18.67 -5.26
CA LYS A 123 -3.27 19.42 -5.11
C LYS A 123 -2.87 20.13 -6.40
N ASP A 124 -3.01 19.46 -7.54
CA ASP A 124 -2.70 20.03 -8.85
C ASP A 124 -3.63 21.20 -9.17
N GLU A 125 -4.93 21.07 -8.88
CA GLU A 125 -5.90 22.15 -9.04
C GLU A 125 -5.61 23.35 -8.12
N ALA A 126 -5.25 23.09 -6.87
CA ALA A 126 -4.85 24.13 -5.92
C ALA A 126 -3.59 24.87 -6.40
N GLU A 127 -2.57 24.17 -6.91
CA GLU A 127 -1.37 24.78 -7.46
C GLU A 127 -1.67 25.62 -8.71
N ILE A 128 -2.50 25.11 -9.62
CA ILE A 128 -2.95 25.83 -10.81
C ILE A 128 -3.71 27.11 -10.40
N MET A 129 -4.60 27.02 -9.42
CA MET A 129 -5.35 28.16 -8.91
C MET A 129 -4.42 29.21 -8.27
N LEU A 130 -3.43 28.76 -7.50
CA LEU A 130 -2.45 29.65 -6.86
C LEU A 130 -1.58 30.35 -7.91
N ARG A 131 -1.11 29.62 -8.93
CA ARG A 131 -0.39 30.17 -10.09
C ARG A 131 -1.23 31.21 -10.84
N ARG A 132 -2.51 30.94 -11.09
CA ARG A 132 -3.45 31.89 -11.72
C ARG A 132 -3.63 33.16 -10.88
N ARG A 133 -3.79 33.03 -9.55
CA ARG A 133 -3.88 34.18 -8.63
C ARG A 133 -2.59 35.00 -8.59
N CYS A 134 -1.42 34.35 -8.55
CA CYS A 134 -0.13 35.03 -8.61
C CYS A 134 0.08 35.77 -9.94
N TRP A 135 -0.27 35.14 -11.07
CA TRP A 135 -0.16 35.76 -12.38
C TRP A 135 -1.07 36.99 -12.50
N THR A 136 -2.34 36.88 -12.09
CA THR A 136 -3.28 38.01 -12.08
C THR A 136 -2.82 39.14 -11.16
N ARG A 137 -2.28 38.84 -9.97
CA ARG A 137 -1.68 39.84 -9.07
C ARG A 137 -0.49 40.55 -9.71
N ARG A 138 0.42 39.79 -10.35
CA ARG A 138 1.59 40.33 -11.05
C ARG A 138 1.21 41.21 -12.25
N VAL A 139 0.21 40.81 -13.03
CA VAL A 139 -0.33 41.62 -14.14
C VAL A 139 -0.92 42.92 -13.61
N ARG A 140 -1.72 42.87 -12.53
CA ARG A 140 -2.29 44.06 -11.88
C ARG A 140 -1.21 45.00 -11.34
N GLU A 141 -0.13 44.45 -10.80
CA GLU A 141 1.00 45.21 -10.27
C GLU A 141 1.83 45.88 -11.39
N LYS A 142 2.04 45.20 -12.52
CA LYS A 142 2.66 45.78 -13.73
C LYS A 142 1.79 46.88 -14.36
N ASN A 143 0.46 46.71 -14.37
CA ASN A 143 -0.48 47.70 -14.90
C ASN A 143 -0.81 48.84 -13.92
N SER A 144 -0.29 48.79 -12.69
CA SER A 144 -0.56 49.78 -11.64
C SER A 144 -0.12 51.19 -12.06
N PRO A 145 -0.98 52.23 -11.88
CA PRO A 145 -0.65 53.61 -12.21
C PRO A 145 0.61 54.12 -11.48
N ARG A 146 0.92 53.55 -10.31
CA ARG A 146 2.11 53.92 -9.52
C ARG A 146 3.42 53.58 -10.24
N ARG A 147 3.52 52.48 -10.99
CA ARG A 147 4.73 52.15 -11.77
C ARG A 147 4.87 53.02 -13.03
N ARG A 148 3.77 53.46 -13.64
CA ARG A 148 3.79 54.32 -14.83
C ARG A 148 4.29 55.73 -14.53
N ARG A 149 4.01 56.28 -13.34
CA ARG A 149 4.54 57.59 -12.90
C ARG A 149 6.07 57.58 -12.75
N TRP A 150 6.66 56.50 -12.26
CA TRP A 150 8.12 56.38 -12.13
C TRP A 150 8.84 56.19 -13.47
N ALA A 151 8.18 55.60 -14.47
CA ALA A 151 8.71 55.51 -15.83
C ALA A 151 8.71 56.88 -16.54
N LEU A 152 7.65 57.68 -16.37
CA LEU A 152 7.58 59.04 -16.93
C LEU A 152 8.56 60.01 -16.27
N LEU A 153 8.77 59.90 -14.94
CA LEU A 153 9.77 60.71 -14.21
C LEU A 153 11.23 60.42 -14.61
N LYS A 154 11.53 59.25 -15.17
CA LYS A 154 12.88 58.90 -15.68
C LYS A 154 13.15 59.37 -17.11
N LEU A 155 12.13 59.79 -17.86
CA LEU A 155 12.26 60.32 -19.23
C LEU A 155 12.33 61.85 -19.30
N CYS A 156 12.14 62.56 -18.17
CA CYS A 156 12.27 64.02 -18.06
C CYS A 156 13.59 64.48 -17.41
N ARG A 157 14.65 63.66 -17.47
CA ARG A 157 16.03 64.04 -17.12
C ARG A 157 16.93 63.74 -18.30
#